data_AF-A0A6P3CBD1-F1
#
_entry.id   AF-A0A6P3CBD1-F1
#
_cell.length_a   1.000
_cell.length_b   1.000
_cell.length_c   1.000
_cell.angle_alpha   90.00
_cell.angle_beta   90.00
_cell.angle_gamma   90.00
#
_symmetry.space_group_name_H-M   'P 1'
#
loop_
_entity.id
_entity.type
_entity.pdbx_description
1 polymer ?
#
loop_
_entity_poly.entity_id
_entity_poly.type
_entity_poly.pdbx_seq_one_letter_code
_entity_poly.pdbx_strand_id
1 'polypeptide(L)'
;MDEFDHRVLGNKLDLFHQQDESPGAVFWHPRGMVLYRVVEEYIRVRMRQAGFSEVRTPQIVSRDLWEQSGHWEKFGRNMFSLESDNNPYCLKPMSCPCHAQVFKKGSRSYRDLPIRYSEFGAVHRAEPSGALHGLMRARAFTQDDVTLPRRVHQS
;
A
#
# COMPACT_ATOMS: atom_id res chain seq x y z
N MET A 1 30.83 -3.45 5.48
CA MET A 1 29.37 -3.56 5.29
C MET A 1 29.04 -5.03 5.48
N ASP A 2 28.03 -5.37 6.28
CA ASP A 2 27.65 -6.76 6.57
C ASP A 2 27.38 -7.52 5.25
N GLU A 3 27.91 -8.73 5.10
CA GLU A 3 27.68 -9.55 3.91
C GLU A 3 26.19 -9.92 3.75
N PHE A 4 25.44 -9.92 4.86
CA PHE A 4 24.00 -10.17 4.89
C PHE A 4 23.16 -8.90 4.73
N ASP A 5 23.78 -7.73 4.54
CA ASP A 5 23.03 -6.50 4.24
C ASP A 5 22.30 -6.66 2.90
N HIS A 6 20.97 -6.52 2.94
CA HIS A 6 20.10 -6.65 1.78
C HIS A 6 20.50 -5.75 0.59
N ARG A 7 21.20 -4.63 0.83
CA ARG A 7 21.71 -3.73 -0.22
C ARG A 7 22.92 -4.33 -0.93
N VAL A 8 23.80 -4.98 -0.18
CA VAL A 8 24.97 -5.70 -0.72
C VAL A 8 24.49 -6.89 -1.52
N LEU A 9 23.57 -7.68 -0.96
CA LEU A 9 22.98 -8.83 -1.64
C LEU A 9 22.16 -8.42 -2.87
N GLY A 10 21.37 -7.34 -2.75
CA GLY A 10 20.55 -6.81 -3.84
C GLY A 10 21.38 -6.47 -5.08
N ASN A 11 22.56 -5.88 -4.88
CA ASN A 11 23.51 -5.61 -5.95
C ASN A 11 24.21 -6.88 -6.45
N LYS A 12 24.81 -7.67 -5.55
CA LYS A 12 25.56 -8.90 -5.88
C LYS A 12 24.72 -9.92 -6.67
N LEU A 13 23.42 -9.98 -6.39
CA LEU A 13 22.49 -10.92 -7.00
C LEU A 13 21.62 -10.31 -8.11
N ASP A 14 21.85 -9.04 -8.47
CA ASP A 14 21.11 -8.33 -9.52
C ASP A 14 19.59 -8.36 -9.29
N LEU A 15 19.16 -8.01 -8.06
CA LEU A 15 17.75 -8.09 -7.65
C LEU A 15 17.02 -6.76 -7.81
N PHE A 16 17.66 -5.67 -7.41
CA PHE A 16 17.07 -4.34 -7.45
C PHE A 16 18.14 -3.25 -7.32
N HIS A 17 17.78 -2.02 -7.67
CA HIS A 17 18.55 -0.84 -7.32
C HIS A 17 17.64 0.33 -6.89
N GLN A 18 18.27 1.38 -6.38
CA GLN A 18 17.66 2.68 -6.11
C GLN A 18 18.55 3.75 -6.75
N GLN A 19 17.95 4.83 -7.24
CA GLN A 19 18.64 5.94 -7.89
C GLN A 19 17.94 7.27 -7.60
N ASP A 20 18.64 8.38 -7.86
CA ASP A 20 18.26 9.71 -7.39
C ASP A 20 17.03 10.29 -8.11
N GLU A 21 16.67 9.77 -9.29
CA GLU A 21 15.45 10.14 -10.00
C GLU A 21 14.18 9.69 -9.25
N SER A 22 14.28 8.69 -8.37
CA SER A 22 13.17 8.25 -7.54
C SER A 22 13.64 7.86 -6.12
N PRO A 23 14.02 8.85 -5.29
CA PRO A 23 14.57 8.58 -3.97
C PRO A 23 13.56 7.84 -3.11
N GLY A 24 13.99 6.73 -2.51
CA GLY A 24 13.12 5.89 -1.66
C GLY A 24 12.10 5.05 -2.45
N ALA A 25 12.17 4.99 -3.77
CA ALA A 25 11.51 3.96 -4.56
C ALA A 25 12.53 2.89 -4.99
N VAL A 26 12.04 1.77 -5.50
CA VAL A 26 12.86 0.60 -5.83
C VAL A 26 12.62 0.22 -7.28
N PHE A 27 13.71 0.10 -8.03
CA PHE A 27 13.71 -0.47 -9.37
C PHE A 27 13.99 -1.97 -9.25
N TRP A 28 12.95 -2.78 -9.41
CA TRP A 28 13.07 -4.23 -9.35
C TRP A 28 13.57 -4.80 -10.67
N HIS A 29 14.63 -5.60 -10.61
CA HIS A 29 15.20 -6.29 -11.78
C HIS A 29 14.43 -7.59 -12.06
N PRO A 30 14.62 -8.24 -13.22
CA PRO A 30 13.94 -9.49 -13.53
C PRO A 30 14.08 -10.56 -12.43
N ARG A 31 15.27 -10.73 -11.85
CA ARG A 31 15.52 -11.71 -10.77
C ARG A 31 14.81 -11.32 -9.47
N GLY A 32 14.85 -10.03 -9.11
CA GLY A 32 14.13 -9.52 -7.94
C GLY A 32 12.60 -9.65 -8.10
N MET A 33 12.08 -9.44 -9.31
CA MET A 33 10.66 -9.61 -9.61
C MET A 33 10.20 -11.06 -9.51
N VAL A 34 11.05 -12.04 -9.83
CA VAL A 34 10.74 -13.45 -9.58
C VAL A 34 10.56 -13.68 -8.07
N LEU A 35 11.51 -13.22 -7.25
CA LEU A 35 11.41 -13.34 -5.79
C LEU A 35 10.16 -12.65 -5.24
N TYR A 36 9.92 -11.42 -5.67
CA TYR A 36 8.76 -10.62 -5.27
C TYR A 36 7.45 -11.35 -5.58
N ARG A 37 7.30 -11.90 -6.79
CA ARG A 37 6.09 -12.65 -7.20
C ARG A 37 5.89 -13.92 -6.39
N VAL A 38 6.95 -14.63 -6.02
CA VAL A 38 6.84 -15.84 -5.19
C VAL A 38 6.24 -15.49 -3.83
N VAL A 39 6.71 -14.41 -3.20
CA VAL A 39 6.17 -13.93 -1.91
C VAL A 39 4.73 -13.46 -2.07
N GLU A 40 4.44 -12.66 -3.09
CA GLU A 40 3.10 -12.15 -3.35
C GLU A 40 2.09 -13.28 -3.58
N GLU A 41 2.43 -14.28 -4.40
CA GLU A 41 1.53 -15.40 -4.68
C GLU A 41 1.30 -16.28 -3.45
N TYR A 42 2.34 -16.50 -2.64
CA TYR A 42 2.19 -17.19 -1.37
C TYR A 42 1.16 -16.48 -0.47
N ILE A 43 1.27 -15.15 -0.31
CA ILE A 43 0.33 -14.36 0.50
C ILE A 43 -1.07 -14.41 -0.12
N ARG A 44 -1.19 -14.28 -1.45
CA ARG A 44 -2.46 -14.32 -2.17
C ARG A 44 -3.22 -15.63 -1.90
N VAL A 45 -2.53 -16.76 -1.98
CA VAL A 45 -3.13 -18.08 -1.68
C VAL A 45 -3.62 -18.13 -0.23
N ARG A 46 -2.83 -17.63 0.72
CA ARG A 46 -3.21 -17.60 2.15
C ARG A 46 -4.41 -16.70 2.41
N MET A 47 -4.46 -15.52 1.80
CA MET A 47 -5.58 -14.58 1.90
C MET A 47 -6.86 -15.18 1.32
N ARG A 48 -6.78 -15.85 0.16
CA ARG A 48 -7.92 -16.56 -0.45
C ARG A 48 -8.45 -17.67 0.45
N GLN A 49 -7.55 -18.47 1.03
CA GLN A 49 -7.91 -19.53 1.99
C GLN A 49 -8.56 -18.97 3.27
N ALA A 50 -8.16 -17.77 3.70
CA ALA A 50 -8.75 -17.06 4.83
C ALA A 50 -10.08 -16.32 4.47
N GLY A 51 -10.57 -16.48 3.23
CA GLY A 51 -11.83 -15.90 2.77
C GLY A 51 -11.78 -14.41 2.45
N PHE A 52 -10.59 -13.88 2.13
CA PHE A 52 -10.43 -12.53 1.59
C PHE A 52 -10.73 -12.49 0.10
N SER A 53 -11.46 -11.45 -0.30
CA SER A 53 -11.65 -11.09 -1.69
C SER A 53 -10.63 -10.02 -2.07
N GLU A 54 -9.76 -10.35 -3.02
CA GLU A 54 -8.77 -9.40 -3.55
C GLU A 54 -9.47 -8.28 -4.33
N VAL A 55 -9.16 -7.04 -4.00
CA VAL A 55 -9.64 -5.82 -4.66
C VAL A 55 -8.46 -4.97 -5.08
N ARG A 56 -8.70 -3.99 -5.95
CA ARG A 56 -7.70 -3.00 -6.36
C ARG A 56 -8.32 -1.62 -6.31
N THR A 57 -7.66 -0.68 -5.65
CA THR A 57 -8.16 0.69 -5.50
C THR A 57 -7.25 1.72 -6.17
N PRO A 58 -7.78 2.90 -6.54
CA PRO A 58 -7.00 3.95 -7.19
C PRO A 58 -5.80 4.42 -6.33
N GLN A 59 -4.76 4.91 -7.02
CA GLN A 59 -3.55 5.45 -6.39
C GLN A 59 -3.67 6.94 -6.10
N ILE A 60 -4.27 7.68 -7.04
CA ILE A 60 -4.54 9.11 -6.94
C ILE A 60 -5.98 9.27 -6.47
N VAL A 61 -6.16 9.99 -5.37
CA VAL A 61 -7.45 10.11 -4.68
C VAL A 61 -7.66 11.54 -4.22
N SER A 62 -8.88 12.07 -4.34
CA SER A 62 -9.22 13.43 -3.88
C SER A 62 -8.84 13.61 -2.41
N ARG A 63 -8.30 14.79 -2.09
CA ARG A 63 -8.00 15.21 -0.71
C ARG A 63 -9.21 15.05 0.21
N ASP A 64 -10.42 15.32 -0.30
CA ASP A 64 -11.66 15.26 0.46
C ASP A 64 -11.89 13.90 1.13
N LEU A 65 -11.49 12.80 0.48
CA LEU A 65 -11.62 11.46 1.08
C LEU A 65 -10.77 11.33 2.34
N TRP A 66 -9.57 11.90 2.33
CA TRP A 66 -8.62 11.84 3.44
C TRP A 66 -9.06 12.73 4.60
N GLU A 67 -9.68 13.87 4.29
CA GLU A 67 -10.29 14.76 5.29
C GLU A 67 -11.50 14.09 5.93
N GLN A 68 -12.44 13.58 5.14
CA GLN A 68 -13.65 12.90 5.63
C GLN A 68 -13.34 11.64 6.46
N SER A 69 -12.22 10.97 6.16
CA SER A 69 -11.79 9.80 6.92
C SER A 69 -10.94 10.15 8.15
N GLY A 70 -10.63 11.43 8.39
CA GLY A 70 -9.77 11.90 9.49
C GLY A 70 -8.28 11.56 9.32
N HIS A 71 -7.88 11.04 8.16
CA HIS A 71 -6.49 10.68 7.88
C HIS A 71 -5.66 11.90 7.50
N TRP A 72 -6.27 12.94 6.93
CA TRP A 72 -5.59 14.15 6.53
C TRP A 72 -4.88 14.84 7.71
N GLU A 73 -5.56 14.95 8.86
CA GLU A 73 -4.98 15.57 10.06
C GLU A 73 -3.75 14.81 10.59
N LYS A 74 -3.74 13.48 10.45
CA LYS A 74 -2.69 12.60 10.98
C LYS A 74 -1.53 12.40 10.01
N PHE A 75 -1.84 12.24 8.73
CA PHE A 75 -0.89 11.79 7.72
C PHE A 75 -0.63 12.82 6.62
N GLY A 76 -1.43 13.89 6.52
CA GLY A 76 -1.36 14.86 5.41
C GLY A 76 0.04 15.47 5.22
N ARG A 77 0.78 15.70 6.31
CA ARG A 77 2.18 16.18 6.25
C ARG A 77 3.15 15.19 5.58
N ASN A 78 2.83 13.90 5.64
CA ASN A 78 3.63 12.81 5.09
C ASN A 78 2.98 12.20 3.83
N MET A 79 2.07 12.93 3.17
CA MET A 79 1.44 12.51 1.92
C MET A 79 1.97 13.31 0.74
N PHE A 80 2.18 12.64 -0.39
CA PHE A 80 2.41 13.34 -1.65
C PHE A 80 1.10 13.93 -2.14
N SER A 81 1.09 15.24 -2.34
CA SER A 81 -0.05 15.99 -2.87
C SER A 81 0.24 16.39 -4.32
N LEU A 82 -0.82 16.44 -5.12
CA LEU A 82 -0.80 16.86 -6.51
C LEU A 82 -2.03 17.73 -6.78
N GLU A 83 -1.89 18.71 -7.68
CA GLU A 83 -2.99 19.58 -8.09
C GLU A 83 -3.32 19.31 -9.56
N SER A 84 -4.60 19.08 -9.86
CA SER A 84 -5.11 18.92 -11.22
C SER A 84 -6.43 19.63 -11.33
N ASP A 85 -6.61 20.47 -12.36
CA ASP A 85 -7.85 21.21 -12.62
C ASP A 85 -8.35 22.01 -11.40
N ASN A 86 -7.42 22.65 -10.66
CA ASN A 86 -7.66 23.35 -9.39
C ASN A 86 -8.21 22.46 -8.24
N ASN A 87 -8.21 21.14 -8.41
CA ASN A 87 -8.63 20.20 -7.38
C ASN A 87 -7.41 19.55 -6.70
N PRO A 88 -7.39 19.49 -5.36
CA PRO A 88 -6.31 18.83 -4.63
C PRO A 88 -6.51 17.32 -4.59
N TYR A 89 -5.47 16.58 -4.99
CA TYR A 89 -5.38 15.14 -4.93
C TYR A 89 -4.16 14.70 -4.13
N CYS A 90 -4.17 13.44 -3.70
CA CYS A 90 -3.04 12.83 -3.02
C CYS A 90 -2.77 11.44 -3.57
N LEU A 91 -1.51 11.03 -3.54
CA LEU A 91 -1.16 9.61 -3.63
C LEU A 91 -1.55 8.94 -2.31
N LYS A 92 -2.19 7.76 -2.40
CA LYS A 92 -2.64 7.05 -1.21
C LYS A 92 -1.45 6.60 -0.32
N PRO A 93 -1.45 6.91 0.99
CA PRO A 93 -0.46 6.39 1.94
C PRO A 93 -0.86 5.04 2.56
N MET A 94 -2.10 4.61 2.32
CA MET A 94 -2.72 3.36 2.77
C MET A 94 -4.00 3.06 1.97
N SER A 95 -4.46 1.81 1.94
CA SER A 95 -5.64 1.41 1.15
C SER A 95 -6.97 1.46 1.90
N CYS A 96 -6.95 1.54 3.24
CA CYS A 96 -8.15 1.43 4.09
C CYS A 96 -9.32 2.37 3.72
N PRO A 97 -9.12 3.70 3.51
CA PRO A 97 -10.22 4.58 3.12
C PRO A 97 -10.84 4.23 1.76
N CYS A 98 -10.03 3.66 0.85
CA CYS A 98 -10.52 3.23 -0.46
C CYS A 98 -11.31 1.92 -0.36
N HIS A 99 -10.89 0.96 0.47
CA HIS A 99 -11.68 -0.24 0.77
C HIS A 99 -13.05 0.10 1.35
N ALA A 100 -13.13 1.15 2.18
CA ALA A 100 -14.41 1.64 2.69
C ALA A 100 -15.34 2.16 1.58
N GLN A 101 -14.80 2.77 0.52
CA GLN A 101 -15.59 3.19 -0.65
C GLN A 101 -16.13 1.99 -1.44
N VAL A 102 -15.32 0.94 -1.62
CA VAL A 102 -15.76 -0.33 -2.23
C VAL A 102 -16.89 -0.97 -1.40
N PHE A 103 -16.75 -0.96 -0.07
CA PHE A 103 -17.79 -1.44 0.83
C PHE A 103 -19.11 -0.64 0.68
N LYS A 104 -19.04 0.69 0.70
CA LYS A 104 -20.22 1.59 0.64
C LYS A 104 -21.01 1.49 -0.66
N LYS A 105 -20.37 1.18 -1.80
CA LYS A 105 -21.04 1.11 -3.10
C LYS A 105 -21.85 -0.18 -3.32
N GLY A 106 -21.52 -1.27 -2.63
CA GLY A 106 -22.26 -2.52 -2.78
C GLY A 106 -23.59 -2.49 -2.02
N SER A 107 -24.66 -2.99 -2.63
CA SER A 107 -25.86 -3.40 -1.87
C SER A 107 -25.51 -4.62 -1.04
N ARG A 108 -25.47 -4.48 0.29
CA ARG A 108 -25.05 -5.56 1.21
C ARG A 108 -26.12 -5.80 2.27
N SER A 109 -26.41 -7.08 2.52
CA SER A 109 -27.23 -7.53 3.63
C SER A 109 -26.37 -7.72 4.88
N TYR A 110 -26.98 -7.61 6.06
CA TYR A 110 -26.36 -7.97 7.33
C TYR A 110 -25.86 -9.43 7.38
N ARG A 111 -26.44 -10.30 6.55
CA ARG A 111 -26.03 -11.71 6.37
C ARG A 111 -24.70 -11.86 5.64
N ASP A 112 -24.29 -10.86 4.86
CA ASP A 112 -23.04 -10.91 4.09
C ASP A 112 -21.80 -10.62 4.95
N LEU A 113 -22.00 -10.17 6.20
CA LEU A 113 -20.92 -9.89 7.14
C LEU A 113 -20.45 -11.18 7.84
N PRO A 114 -19.12 -11.36 8.04
CA PRO A 114 -18.06 -10.39 7.74
C PRO A 114 -17.59 -10.42 6.28
N ILE A 115 -17.49 -9.23 5.67
CA ILE A 115 -16.84 -9.04 4.35
C ILE A 115 -15.35 -8.83 4.57
N ARG A 116 -14.53 -9.40 3.70
CA ARG A 116 -13.07 -9.36 3.83
C ARG A 116 -12.46 -8.87 2.53
N TYR A 117 -11.77 -7.74 2.56
CA TYR A 117 -11.03 -7.24 1.41
C TYR A 117 -9.53 -7.33 1.66
N SER A 118 -8.79 -7.77 0.65
CA SER A 118 -7.33 -7.71 0.60
C SER A 118 -6.89 -6.94 -0.65
N GLU A 119 -5.78 -6.22 -0.59
CA GLU A 119 -5.20 -5.55 -1.75
C GLU A 119 -3.67 -5.58 -1.61
N PHE A 120 -2.96 -5.97 -2.68
CA PHE A 120 -1.53 -5.67 -2.82
C PHE A 120 -1.39 -4.21 -3.26
N GLY A 121 -1.61 -3.31 -2.31
CA GLY A 121 -1.79 -1.89 -2.56
C GLY A 121 -0.45 -1.20 -2.64
N ALA A 122 -0.07 -0.72 -3.82
CA ALA A 122 1.02 0.25 -3.93
C ALA A 122 0.60 1.51 -3.15
N VAL A 123 1.48 1.99 -2.28
CA VAL A 123 1.24 3.17 -1.44
C VAL A 123 2.47 4.06 -1.42
N HIS A 124 2.25 5.33 -1.14
CA HIS A 124 3.29 6.33 -1.13
C HIS A 124 3.26 7.16 0.15
N ARG A 125 4.41 7.31 0.81
CA ARG A 125 4.59 8.13 2.01
C ARG A 125 5.77 9.06 1.81
N ALA A 126 5.58 10.35 2.08
CA ALA A 126 6.59 11.38 1.93
C ALA A 126 7.58 11.36 3.12
N GLU A 127 8.29 10.25 3.27
CA GLU A 127 9.32 10.06 4.30
C GLU A 127 10.48 11.05 4.10
N PRO A 128 11.05 11.63 5.17
CA PRO A 128 12.25 12.47 5.07
C PRO A 128 13.41 11.71 4.41
N SER A 129 14.17 12.38 3.53
CA SER A 129 15.27 11.74 2.78
C SER A 129 16.32 11.11 3.70
N GLY A 130 16.67 11.77 4.81
CA GLY A 130 17.63 11.27 5.79
C GLY A 130 17.17 10.03 6.57
N ALA A 131 15.89 9.64 6.46
CA ALA A 131 15.35 8.45 7.11
C ALA A 131 15.24 7.23 6.19
N LEU A 132 15.53 7.38 4.89
CA LEU A 132 15.41 6.28 3.91
C LEU A 132 16.50 5.24 4.13
N HIS A 133 16.14 3.96 4.00
CA HIS A 133 17.08 2.87 4.20
C HIS A 133 16.72 1.64 3.35
N GLY A 134 17.30 1.56 2.16
CA GLY A 134 17.16 0.40 1.27
C GLY A 134 15.69 0.03 1.03
N LEU A 135 15.37 -1.24 1.27
CA LEU A 135 14.00 -1.77 1.24
C LEU A 135 13.24 -1.61 2.57
N MET A 136 13.95 -1.34 3.68
CA MET A 136 13.34 -1.30 5.03
C MET A 136 12.56 -0.02 5.30
N ARG A 137 12.97 1.11 4.70
CA ARG A 137 12.24 2.38 4.79
C ARG A 137 12.28 3.09 3.44
N ALA A 138 11.14 3.05 2.77
CA ALA A 138 10.91 3.50 1.40
C ALA A 138 9.75 4.50 1.34
N ARG A 139 9.73 5.33 0.30
CA ARG A 139 8.64 6.26 -0.03
C ARG A 139 7.56 5.61 -0.88
N ALA A 140 7.90 4.59 -1.66
CA ALA A 140 6.97 3.82 -2.48
C ALA A 140 7.14 2.33 -2.19
N PHE A 141 6.06 1.67 -1.79
CA PHE A 141 6.07 0.25 -1.44
C PHE A 141 4.67 -0.34 -1.58
N THR A 142 4.58 -1.67 -1.62
CA THR A 142 3.31 -2.39 -1.65
C THR A 142 3.05 -3.00 -0.28
N GLN A 143 1.84 -2.80 0.23
CA GLN A 143 1.37 -3.48 1.44
C GLN A 143 0.36 -4.56 1.06
N ASP A 144 0.39 -5.68 1.76
CA ASP A 144 -0.69 -6.69 1.79
C ASP A 144 -1.86 -6.19 2.67
N ASP A 145 -2.41 -5.03 2.29
CA ASP A 145 -3.42 -4.32 3.06
C ASP A 145 -4.72 -5.11 3.15
N VAL A 146 -5.30 -5.12 4.34
CA VAL A 146 -6.53 -5.85 4.64
C VAL A 146 -7.54 -4.94 5.32
N THR A 147 -8.82 -5.10 4.97
CA THR A 147 -9.94 -4.45 5.67
C THR A 147 -11.05 -5.44 5.94
N LEU A 148 -11.56 -5.41 7.18
CA LEU A 148 -12.51 -6.38 7.69
C LEU A 148 -13.68 -5.70 8.40
N PRO A 149 -14.70 -5.23 7.66
CA PRO A 149 -15.94 -4.77 8.25
C PRO A 149 -16.61 -5.91 9.04
N ARG A 150 -16.85 -5.68 10.33
CA ARG A 150 -17.54 -6.61 11.24
C ARG A 150 -18.70 -5.90 11.93
N ARG A 151 -19.59 -6.71 12.49
CA ARG A 151 -20.65 -6.25 13.37
C ARG A 151 -20.03 -5.69 14.65
N VAL A 152 -20.51 -4.53 15.10
CA VAL A 152 -20.26 -4.08 16.47
C VAL A 152 -21.24 -4.84 17.35
N HIS A 153 -20.76 -5.72 18.21
CA HIS A 153 -21.60 -6.24 19.30
C HIS A 153 -21.81 -5.07 20.26
N GLN A 154 -22.99 -4.47 20.22
CA GLN A 154 -23.44 -3.62 21.32
C GLN A 154 -23.75 -4.57 22.48
N SER A 155 -22.91 -4.55 23.50
CA SER A 155 -23.20 -5.07 24.84
C SER A 155 -24.15 -4.13 25.56
#